data_AF-A0A4Q0VQW9-F1
#
_entry.id   AF-A0A4Q0VQW9-F1
#
_cell.length_a   1.000
_cell.length_b   1.000
_cell.length_c   1.000
_cell.angle_alpha   90.00
_cell.angle_beta   90.00
_cell.angle_gamma   90.00
#
_symmetry.space_group_name_H-M   'P 1'
#
loop_
_entity.id
_entity.type
_entity.pdbx_description
1 polymer ?
#
loop_
_entity_poly.entity_id
_entity_poly.type
_entity_poly.pdbx_seq_one_letter_code
_entity_poly.pdbx_strand_id
1 'polypeptide(L)'
;MAFRFQKRVRVAPGLRLNISKRGVSTSFGKRGVSVTLGRRGLYGNLGLPGSGLSYRSRLDKPSANTWYENDTKNMPKTVSLKYNKKNHTLLFVDENDQLLAPEIEREIKREYADDIQLMYEHKEKKINLQTTKLLHLHKDILPERSPKELNELAANTVPFELTKPNKIEITEELRVEFEEGLNFYEKLRLLLPTRRKAFTEKVNHEAEIQFQLELKQFEQALAEHEEQKRQRLVQVEKVITGDLSAMGQWLEYFLSELDFPLETNVSYDILAAETVYLDVDLPQLEEIPLTTAEILRSGKLKIHKKSQRELRENYAMMVGGTALYLCSYVFSLLPTCKTIIISGYTQVTNKATGHLDDQYIYSLKVDKGVFYSLNFLEVHPITAFDNFEPIMNATKTYIFREITPYEPVK
;
A
#
# COMPACT_ATOMS: atom_id res chain seq x y z
N MET A 1 -31.64 -17.28 -23.92
CA MET A 1 -31.49 -16.05 -23.11
C MET A 1 -30.69 -16.40 -21.86
N ALA A 2 -29.45 -15.92 -21.75
CA ALA A 2 -28.59 -16.26 -20.61
C ALA A 2 -28.71 -15.20 -19.51
N PHE A 3 -29.10 -15.61 -18.30
CA PHE A 3 -29.09 -14.72 -17.12
C PHE A 3 -27.65 -14.30 -16.80
N ARG A 4 -27.42 -12.99 -16.72
CA ARG A 4 -26.12 -12.42 -16.36
C ARG A 4 -26.09 -12.12 -14.86
N PHE A 5 -25.30 -12.89 -14.11
CA PHE A 5 -25.08 -12.64 -12.69
C PHE A 5 -24.03 -11.52 -12.47
N GLN A 6 -24.43 -10.44 -11.79
CA GLN A 6 -23.54 -9.37 -11.33
C GLN A 6 -24.00 -8.90 -9.94
N LYS A 7 -23.22 -9.21 -8.89
CA LYS A 7 -23.44 -8.73 -7.52
C LYS A 7 -22.53 -7.52 -7.26
N ARG A 8 -23.07 -6.40 -6.77
CA ARG A 8 -22.29 -5.20 -6.39
C ARG A 8 -22.47 -4.95 -4.91
N VAL A 9 -21.39 -5.02 -4.14
CA VAL A 9 -21.39 -4.80 -2.69
C VAL A 9 -20.72 -3.46 -2.41
N ARG A 10 -21.38 -2.57 -1.66
CA ARG A 10 -20.79 -1.32 -1.21
C ARG A 10 -20.01 -1.62 0.07
N VAL A 11 -18.71 -1.32 0.07
CA VAL A 11 -17.81 -1.64 1.19
C VAL A 11 -17.53 -0.38 2.04
N ALA A 12 -17.45 0.78 1.39
CA ALA A 12 -17.32 2.09 2.04
C ALA A 12 -17.90 3.21 1.14
N PRO A 13 -18.11 4.44 1.62
CA PRO A 13 -18.53 5.57 0.77
C PRO A 13 -17.57 5.76 -0.41
N GLY A 14 -18.08 5.64 -1.64
CA GLY A 14 -17.27 5.74 -2.86
C GLY A 14 -16.50 4.48 -3.26
N LEU A 15 -16.56 3.39 -2.48
CA LEU A 15 -15.89 2.11 -2.79
C LEU A 15 -16.92 0.97 -2.98
N ARG A 16 -16.81 0.26 -4.10
CA ARG A 16 -17.71 -0.85 -4.47
C ARG A 16 -16.94 -2.04 -5.00
N LEU A 17 -17.25 -3.23 -4.50
CA LEU A 17 -16.79 -4.50 -5.07
C LEU A 17 -17.83 -5.04 -6.05
N ASN A 18 -17.41 -5.37 -7.27
CA ASN A 18 -18.24 -5.98 -8.29
C ASN A 18 -17.80 -7.43 -8.50
N ILE A 19 -18.70 -8.36 -8.22
CA ILE A 19 -18.49 -9.80 -8.37
C ILE A 19 -19.34 -10.28 -9.55
N SER A 20 -18.71 -10.97 -10.49
CA SER A 20 -19.36 -11.52 -11.68
C SER A 20 -18.73 -12.85 -12.08
N LYS A 21 -19.36 -13.60 -13.00
CA LYS A 21 -18.75 -14.80 -13.61
C LYS A 21 -17.36 -14.57 -14.22
N ARG A 22 -16.96 -13.31 -14.48
CA ARG A 22 -15.69 -12.93 -15.10
C ARG A 22 -14.61 -12.51 -14.07
N GLY A 23 -14.92 -12.59 -12.77
CA GLY A 23 -14.01 -12.26 -11.68
C GLY A 23 -14.48 -11.07 -10.83
N VAL A 24 -13.65 -10.74 -9.84
CA VAL A 24 -13.83 -9.62 -8.90
C VAL A 24 -13.16 -8.36 -9.46
N SER A 25 -13.81 -7.21 -9.29
CA SER A 25 -13.25 -5.90 -9.63
C SER A 25 -13.69 -4.83 -8.63
N THR A 26 -12.77 -3.96 -8.29
CA THR A 26 -12.96 -2.90 -7.29
C THR A 26 -13.20 -1.58 -8.01
N SER A 27 -14.28 -0.88 -7.67
CA SER A 27 -14.63 0.42 -8.24
C SER A 27 -14.57 1.52 -7.19
N PHE A 28 -13.84 2.59 -7.49
CA PHE A 28 -13.65 3.76 -6.64
C PHE A 28 -14.22 5.00 -7.33
N GLY A 29 -15.13 5.73 -6.68
CA GLY A 29 -15.65 7.01 -7.15
C GLY A 29 -17.14 7.25 -6.87
N LYS A 30 -17.57 8.50 -7.10
CA LYS A 30 -18.94 8.97 -6.90
C LYS A 30 -19.82 8.56 -8.10
N ARG A 31 -21.14 8.70 -7.95
CA ARG A 31 -22.08 8.36 -9.03
C ARG A 31 -21.85 9.31 -10.21
N GLY A 32 -21.38 8.77 -11.33
CA GLY A 32 -21.07 9.52 -12.55
C GLY A 32 -19.57 9.68 -12.84
N VAL A 33 -18.69 9.41 -11.87
CA VAL A 33 -17.23 9.39 -12.09
C VAL A 33 -16.62 8.30 -11.23
N SER A 34 -16.16 7.20 -11.83
CA SER A 34 -15.57 6.09 -11.08
C SER A 34 -14.51 5.32 -11.85
N VAL A 35 -13.48 4.89 -11.16
CA VAL A 35 -12.39 4.07 -11.68
C VAL A 35 -12.60 2.63 -11.24
N THR A 36 -12.58 1.69 -12.18
CA THR A 36 -12.69 0.26 -11.91
C THR A 36 -11.35 -0.44 -12.17
N LEU A 37 -10.79 -1.05 -11.13
CA LEU A 37 -9.62 -1.92 -11.20
C LEU A 37 -10.08 -3.39 -11.18
N GLY A 38 -9.57 -4.20 -12.11
CA GLY A 38 -9.83 -5.64 -12.11
C GLY A 38 -8.91 -6.39 -13.06
N ARG A 39 -9.06 -7.72 -13.14
CA ARG A 39 -8.19 -8.63 -13.91
C ARG A 39 -7.98 -8.26 -15.39
N ARG A 40 -8.84 -7.41 -15.98
CA ARG A 40 -8.78 -6.98 -17.40
C ARG A 40 -8.19 -5.58 -17.61
N GLY A 41 -7.60 -4.98 -16.58
CA GLY A 41 -6.99 -3.65 -16.63
C GLY A 41 -7.78 -2.58 -15.87
N LEU A 42 -7.27 -1.36 -15.92
CA LEU A 42 -7.83 -0.18 -15.27
C LEU A 42 -8.81 0.53 -16.20
N TYR A 43 -10.03 0.79 -15.74
CA TYR A 43 -11.06 1.46 -16.54
C TYR A 43 -11.55 2.72 -15.84
N GLY A 44 -11.61 3.85 -16.55
CA GLY A 44 -12.30 5.05 -16.12
C GLY A 44 -13.72 5.07 -16.66
N ASN A 45 -14.71 5.21 -15.78
CA ASN A 45 -16.12 5.34 -16.14
C ASN A 45 -16.59 6.75 -15.80
N LEU A 46 -17.13 7.44 -16.81
CA LEU A 46 -17.73 8.76 -16.70
C LEU A 46 -19.18 8.66 -17.14
N GLY A 47 -20.11 9.31 -16.46
CA GLY A 47 -21.52 9.29 -16.84
C GLY A 47 -22.26 10.46 -16.21
N LEU A 48 -23.04 11.16 -17.01
CA LEU A 48 -23.77 12.34 -16.59
C LEU A 48 -25.10 11.90 -15.95
N PRO A 49 -25.30 12.11 -14.63
CA PRO A 49 -26.50 11.66 -13.93
C PRO A 49 -27.77 12.26 -14.55
N GLY A 50 -28.76 11.43 -14.86
CA GLY A 50 -30.05 11.88 -15.41
C GLY A 50 -30.10 12.01 -16.94
N SER A 51 -28.98 11.89 -17.65
CA SER A 51 -28.92 12.03 -19.12
C SER A 51 -29.03 10.71 -19.91
N GLY A 52 -28.85 9.56 -19.24
CA GLY A 52 -28.70 8.25 -19.89
C GLY A 52 -27.33 8.01 -20.54
N LEU A 53 -26.41 8.99 -20.50
CA LEU A 53 -25.10 8.92 -21.14
C LEU A 53 -24.02 8.43 -20.19
N SER A 54 -23.25 7.43 -20.61
CA SER A 54 -22.09 6.91 -19.89
C SER A 54 -21.01 6.43 -20.84
N TYR A 55 -19.75 6.70 -20.49
CA TYR A 55 -18.56 6.38 -21.25
C TYR A 55 -17.55 5.64 -20.37
N ARG A 56 -16.95 4.57 -20.92
CA ARG A 56 -15.98 3.72 -20.22
C ARG A 56 -14.74 3.58 -21.09
N SER A 57 -13.59 4.04 -20.61
CA SER A 57 -12.31 3.92 -21.31
C SER A 57 -11.29 3.13 -20.51
N ARG A 58 -10.41 2.42 -21.21
CA ARG A 58 -9.35 1.59 -20.63
C ARG A 58 -8.07 2.43 -20.55
N LEU A 59 -7.51 2.57 -19.36
CA LEU A 59 -6.50 3.59 -19.03
C LEU A 59 -5.04 3.09 -19.13
N ASP A 60 -4.83 1.86 -19.60
CA ASP A 60 -3.53 1.15 -19.59
C ASP A 60 -2.90 0.96 -20.99
N LYS A 61 -3.40 1.58 -22.07
CA LYS A 61 -2.80 1.50 -23.44
C LYS A 61 -2.36 2.86 -24.02
N PRO A 62 -1.23 2.94 -24.73
CA PRO A 62 -0.79 4.15 -25.44
C PRO A 62 -1.50 4.30 -26.81
N SER A 63 -1.75 5.54 -27.27
CA SER A 63 -2.40 5.84 -28.56
C SER A 63 -1.44 6.45 -29.59
N ALA A 64 -1.64 6.08 -30.85
CA ALA A 64 -0.87 6.50 -32.02
C ALA A 64 -1.42 7.80 -32.65
N ASN A 65 -0.52 8.64 -33.17
CA ASN A 65 -0.78 9.93 -33.82
C ASN A 65 -1.40 9.78 -35.22
N THR A 66 -2.42 10.56 -35.57
CA THR A 66 -2.71 10.96 -36.98
C THR A 66 -3.42 12.33 -37.01
N TRP A 67 -3.17 13.08 -38.09
CA TRP A 67 -3.36 14.52 -38.29
C TRP A 67 -4.80 14.95 -38.71
N TYR A 68 -5.03 16.26 -38.63
CA TYR A 68 -6.29 17.01 -38.65
C TYR A 68 -6.92 17.29 -40.03
N GLU A 69 -8.26 17.41 -40.05
CA GLU A 69 -9.02 18.26 -40.96
C GLU A 69 -10.21 18.89 -40.19
N ASN A 70 -10.47 20.18 -40.42
CA ASN A 70 -11.37 21.05 -39.64
C ASN A 70 -12.82 20.95 -40.13
N ASP A 71 -13.79 20.90 -39.20
CA ASP A 71 -15.13 21.44 -39.46
C ASP A 71 -15.75 22.06 -38.19
N THR A 72 -16.29 23.27 -38.35
CA THR A 72 -16.78 24.14 -37.28
C THR A 72 -18.30 24.17 -37.28
N LYS A 73 -18.94 23.36 -36.42
CA LYS A 73 -20.24 23.60 -35.75
C LYS A 73 -20.76 22.27 -35.19
N ASN A 74 -20.43 21.97 -33.94
CA ASN A 74 -21.23 21.11 -33.06
C ASN A 74 -20.63 21.21 -31.66
N MET A 75 -21.43 21.55 -30.65
CA MET A 75 -21.03 21.25 -29.28
C MET A 75 -20.88 19.71 -29.19
N PRO A 76 -19.73 19.20 -28.77
CA PRO A 76 -19.54 17.76 -28.70
C PRO A 76 -20.45 17.18 -27.61
N LYS A 77 -21.18 16.11 -27.97
CA LYS A 77 -22.19 15.48 -27.11
C LYS A 77 -21.57 14.74 -25.92
N THR A 78 -20.25 14.56 -25.89
CA THR A 78 -19.50 13.95 -24.80
C THR A 78 -18.09 14.56 -24.76
N VAL A 79 -17.65 15.00 -23.59
CA VAL A 79 -16.29 15.48 -23.33
C VAL A 79 -15.58 14.47 -22.46
N SER A 80 -14.37 14.07 -22.85
CA SER A 80 -13.50 13.20 -22.09
C SER A 80 -12.19 13.90 -21.73
N LEU A 81 -11.65 13.53 -20.57
CA LEU A 81 -10.45 14.14 -19.99
C LEU A 81 -9.26 13.22 -20.25
N LYS A 82 -8.33 13.64 -21.10
CA LYS A 82 -7.07 12.92 -21.37
C LYS A 82 -5.91 13.62 -20.67
N TYR A 83 -5.16 12.87 -19.88
CA TYR A 83 -3.92 13.37 -19.31
C TYR A 83 -2.78 13.23 -20.32
N ASN A 84 -2.23 14.35 -20.78
CA ASN A 84 -1.07 14.32 -21.67
C ASN A 84 0.22 14.15 -20.85
N LYS A 85 0.89 13.02 -21.05
CA LYS A 85 2.12 12.66 -20.32
C LYS A 85 3.34 13.50 -20.69
N LYS A 86 3.34 14.23 -21.82
CA LYS A 86 4.51 15.03 -22.28
C LYS A 86 4.55 16.42 -21.66
N ASN A 87 3.40 17.08 -21.55
CA ASN A 87 3.26 18.45 -21.04
C ASN A 87 2.50 18.51 -19.71
N HIS A 88 2.05 17.35 -19.18
CA HIS A 88 1.38 17.19 -17.90
C HIS A 88 0.08 18.00 -17.76
N THR A 89 -0.57 18.32 -18.89
CA THR A 89 -1.84 19.04 -18.92
C THR A 89 -3.01 18.10 -19.14
N LEU A 90 -4.15 18.43 -18.55
CA LEU A 90 -5.43 17.83 -18.90
C LEU A 90 -5.89 18.40 -20.26
N LEU A 91 -6.10 17.49 -21.22
CA LEU A 91 -6.70 17.78 -22.51
C LEU A 91 -8.16 17.37 -22.45
N PHE A 92 -9.05 18.27 -22.85
CA PHE A 92 -10.44 17.94 -23.06
C PHE A 92 -10.60 17.53 -24.52
N VAL A 93 -11.10 16.32 -24.74
CA VAL A 93 -11.35 15.78 -26.09
C VAL A 93 -12.80 15.35 -26.25
N ASP A 94 -13.32 15.39 -27.46
CA ASP A 94 -14.69 14.99 -27.78
C ASP A 94 -14.85 13.46 -27.90
N GLU A 95 -16.01 13.03 -28.40
CA GLU A 95 -16.37 11.63 -28.66
C GLU A 95 -15.47 10.92 -29.69
N ASN A 96 -14.75 11.68 -30.52
CA ASN A 96 -13.83 11.20 -31.56
C ASN A 96 -12.36 11.37 -31.16
N ASP A 97 -12.07 11.59 -29.87
CA ASP A 97 -10.74 11.88 -29.34
C ASP A 97 -10.10 13.17 -29.90
N GLN A 98 -10.90 14.09 -30.45
CA GLN A 98 -10.44 15.38 -30.98
C GLN A 98 -10.44 16.45 -29.88
N LEU A 99 -9.44 17.32 -29.88
CA LEU A 99 -9.35 18.43 -28.93
C LEU A 99 -10.55 19.38 -29.05
N LEU A 100 -11.12 19.76 -27.91
CA LEU A 100 -12.22 20.72 -27.88
C LEU A 100 -11.82 22.08 -28.45
N ALA A 101 -12.80 22.78 -29.03
CA ALA A 101 -12.62 24.18 -29.41
C ALA A 101 -12.22 25.02 -28.18
N PRO A 102 -11.30 26.00 -28.32
CA PRO A 102 -10.75 26.77 -27.20
C PRO A 102 -11.81 27.51 -26.34
N GLU A 103 -12.94 27.87 -26.95
CA GLU A 103 -14.05 28.54 -26.28
C GLU A 103 -14.77 27.61 -25.30
N ILE A 104 -15.07 26.39 -25.74
CA ILE A 104 -15.72 25.34 -24.94
C ILE A 104 -14.78 24.87 -23.82
N GLU A 105 -13.49 24.74 -24.11
CA GLU A 105 -12.48 24.39 -23.11
C GLU A 105 -12.38 25.44 -21.99
N ARG A 106 -12.50 26.73 -22.32
CA ARG A 106 -12.53 27.82 -21.34
C ARG A 106 -13.77 27.78 -20.46
N GLU A 107 -14.92 27.47 -21.04
CA GLU A 107 -16.19 27.37 -20.32
C GLU A 107 -16.17 26.21 -19.32
N ILE A 108 -15.70 25.04 -19.73
CA ILE A 108 -15.53 23.86 -18.87
C ILE A 108 -14.52 24.13 -17.75
N LYS A 109 -13.37 24.76 -18.06
CA LYS A 109 -12.38 25.13 -17.04
C LYS A 109 -12.92 26.14 -16.03
N ARG A 110 -13.88 26.98 -16.43
CA ARG A 110 -14.53 27.95 -15.55
C ARG A 110 -15.59 27.30 -14.67
N GLU A 111 -16.40 26.40 -15.23
CA GLU A 111 -17.46 25.70 -14.50
C GLU A 111 -16.91 24.67 -13.50
N TYR A 112 -15.87 23.93 -13.88
CA TYR A 112 -15.27 22.85 -13.07
C TYR A 112 -13.92 23.24 -12.47
N ALA A 113 -13.66 24.53 -12.26
CA ALA A 113 -12.38 25.04 -11.78
C ALA A 113 -11.93 24.35 -10.47
N ASP A 114 -12.84 24.24 -9.51
CA ASP A 114 -12.58 23.66 -8.19
C ASP A 114 -12.27 22.15 -8.27
N ASP A 115 -13.01 21.41 -9.09
CA ASP A 115 -12.79 19.97 -9.29
C ASP A 115 -11.45 19.69 -9.99
N ILE A 116 -11.10 20.50 -10.99
CA ILE A 116 -9.80 20.42 -11.69
C ILE A 116 -8.66 20.72 -10.72
N GLN A 117 -8.82 21.75 -9.89
CA GLN A 117 -7.86 22.13 -8.87
C GLN A 117 -7.66 20.99 -7.85
N LEU A 118 -8.74 20.41 -7.33
CA LEU A 118 -8.69 19.28 -6.40
C LEU A 118 -7.98 18.06 -7.02
N MET A 119 -8.21 17.78 -8.31
CA MET A 119 -7.51 16.71 -9.01
C MET A 119 -6.01 16.99 -9.14
N TYR A 120 -5.61 18.23 -9.45
CA TYR A 120 -4.20 18.62 -9.51
C TYR A 120 -3.53 18.51 -8.15
N GLU A 121 -4.17 18.97 -7.08
CA GLU A 121 -3.67 18.83 -5.71
C GLU A 121 -3.50 17.37 -5.30
N HIS A 122 -4.47 16.52 -5.61
CA HIS A 122 -4.35 15.10 -5.31
C HIS A 122 -3.22 14.43 -6.11
N LYS A 123 -3.02 14.83 -7.37
CA LYS A 123 -1.95 14.30 -8.22
C LYS A 123 -0.57 14.77 -7.78
N GLU A 124 -0.43 16.05 -7.45
CA GLU A 124 0.77 16.65 -6.86
C GLU A 124 1.14 15.93 -5.57
N LYS A 125 0.19 15.83 -4.62
CA LYS A 125 0.36 15.10 -3.36
C LYS A 125 0.81 13.67 -3.62
N LYS A 126 0.19 12.95 -4.55
CA LYS A 126 0.59 11.57 -4.86
C LYS A 126 2.03 11.46 -5.38
N ILE A 127 2.45 12.34 -6.29
CA ILE A 127 3.81 12.35 -6.85
C ILE A 127 4.84 12.70 -5.78
N ASN A 128 4.54 13.74 -5.00
CA ASN A 128 5.46 14.23 -3.98
C ASN A 128 5.49 13.29 -2.77
N LEU A 129 4.38 12.70 -2.34
CA LEU A 129 4.30 11.78 -1.19
C LEU A 129 5.26 10.59 -1.33
N GLN A 130 5.35 9.99 -2.53
CA GLN A 130 6.31 8.91 -2.78
C GLN A 130 7.74 9.38 -2.56
N THR A 131 8.09 10.59 -3.03
CA THR A 131 9.42 11.16 -2.80
C THR A 131 9.62 11.52 -1.33
N THR A 132 8.64 12.17 -0.69
CA THR A 132 8.70 12.64 0.71
C THR A 132 8.90 11.50 1.69
N LYS A 133 8.18 10.38 1.53
CA LYS A 133 8.36 9.20 2.40
C LYS A 133 9.80 8.66 2.33
N LEU A 134 10.36 8.57 1.13
CA LEU A 134 11.73 8.08 0.92
C LEU A 134 12.78 9.02 1.50
N LEU A 135 12.58 10.33 1.37
CA LEU A 135 13.52 11.34 1.86
C LEU A 135 13.51 11.50 3.38
N HIS A 136 12.46 11.05 4.07
CA HIS A 136 12.30 11.24 5.51
C HIS A 136 12.28 9.94 6.30
N LEU A 137 12.65 8.82 5.69
CA LEU A 137 12.64 7.52 6.35
C LEU A 137 13.50 7.50 7.64
N HIS A 138 14.65 8.18 7.65
CA HIS A 138 15.49 8.35 8.84
C HIS A 138 14.84 9.17 9.96
N LYS A 139 13.68 9.80 9.74
CA LYS A 139 12.97 10.56 10.76
C LYS A 139 11.94 9.70 11.50
N ASP A 140 11.54 8.57 10.90
CA ASP A 140 10.57 7.63 11.45
C ASP A 140 11.27 6.52 12.27
N ILE A 141 12.31 6.89 13.02
CA ILE A 141 13.11 5.96 13.84
C ILE A 141 12.27 5.37 14.96
N LEU A 142 12.32 4.05 15.09
CA LEU A 142 11.66 3.36 16.18
C LEU A 142 12.45 3.54 17.49
N PRO A 143 11.78 3.85 18.61
CA PRO A 143 12.43 3.93 19.90
C PRO A 143 12.83 2.54 20.40
N GLU A 144 13.72 2.51 21.39
CA GLU A 144 14.00 1.30 22.15
C GLU A 144 12.74 0.78 22.82
N ARG A 145 12.46 -0.52 22.66
CA ARG A 145 11.38 -1.18 23.39
C ARG A 145 11.91 -1.86 24.64
N SER A 146 11.21 -1.65 25.74
CA SER A 146 11.36 -2.44 26.95
C SER A 146 10.85 -3.88 26.74
N PRO A 147 11.29 -4.83 27.57
CA PRO A 147 10.74 -6.19 27.58
C PRO A 147 9.21 -6.23 27.69
N LYS A 148 8.63 -5.30 28.45
CA LYS A 148 7.17 -5.17 28.59
C LYS A 148 6.51 -4.79 27.26
N GLU A 149 7.06 -3.81 26.56
CA GLU A 149 6.52 -3.37 25.25
C GLU A 149 6.68 -4.44 24.17
N LEU A 150 7.76 -5.24 24.22
CA LEU A 150 7.91 -6.40 23.32
C LEU A 150 6.85 -7.48 23.59
N ASN A 151 6.56 -7.75 24.86
CA ASN A 151 5.49 -8.68 25.24
C ASN A 151 4.10 -8.16 24.80
N GLU A 152 3.84 -6.86 24.93
CA GLU A 152 2.62 -6.22 24.42
C GLU A 152 2.54 -6.31 22.89
N LEU A 153 3.65 -6.08 22.19
CA LEU A 153 3.73 -6.23 20.73
C LEU A 153 3.40 -7.68 20.31
N ALA A 154 4.02 -8.68 20.95
CA ALA A 154 3.72 -10.09 20.70
C ALA A 154 2.23 -10.41 20.89
N ALA A 155 1.64 -9.93 21.98
CA ALA A 155 0.24 -10.17 22.30
C ALA A 155 -0.72 -9.58 21.24
N ASN A 156 -0.35 -8.45 20.63
CA ASN A 156 -1.18 -7.73 19.67
C ASN A 156 -1.00 -8.21 18.21
N THR A 157 0.11 -8.89 17.89
CA THR A 157 0.38 -9.39 16.53
C THR A 157 -0.36 -10.66 16.14
N VAL A 158 -1.11 -11.28 17.05
CA VAL A 158 -1.94 -12.46 16.74
C VAL A 158 -3.37 -11.98 16.46
N PRO A 159 -3.79 -11.81 15.19
CA PRO A 159 -5.12 -11.31 14.88
C PRO A 159 -6.21 -12.32 15.27
N PHE A 160 -7.35 -11.82 15.74
CA PHE A 160 -8.57 -12.60 15.95
C PHE A 160 -9.76 -11.85 15.37
N GLU A 161 -10.29 -12.34 14.24
CA GLU A 161 -11.33 -11.64 13.48
C GLU A 161 -12.74 -12.20 13.69
N LEU A 162 -12.90 -13.23 14.54
CA LEU A 162 -14.20 -13.85 14.76
C LEU A 162 -14.97 -13.16 15.88
N THR A 163 -16.22 -12.81 15.60
CA THR A 163 -17.17 -12.32 16.60
C THR A 163 -17.91 -13.48 17.24
N LYS A 164 -18.22 -13.35 18.53
CA LYS A 164 -19.03 -14.33 19.24
C LYS A 164 -20.41 -14.43 18.56
N PRO A 165 -20.88 -15.63 18.19
CA PRO A 165 -22.16 -15.77 17.51
C PRO A 165 -23.32 -15.31 18.40
N ASN A 166 -24.29 -14.64 17.80
CA ASN A 166 -25.47 -14.12 18.48
C ASN A 166 -26.72 -14.85 18.00
N LYS A 167 -27.31 -15.66 18.87
CA LYS A 167 -28.51 -16.45 18.56
C LYS A 167 -29.68 -15.60 18.06
N ILE A 168 -29.84 -14.37 18.55
CA ILE A 168 -30.95 -13.49 18.15
C ILE A 168 -30.75 -13.07 16.69
N GLU A 169 -29.55 -12.63 16.34
CA GLU A 169 -29.21 -12.22 14.97
C GLU A 169 -29.36 -13.38 13.99
N ILE A 170 -28.83 -14.56 14.32
CA ILE A 170 -28.97 -15.78 13.51
C ILE A 170 -30.45 -16.13 13.30
N THR A 171 -31.28 -16.01 14.34
CA THR A 171 -32.72 -16.29 14.24
C THR A 171 -33.41 -15.29 13.32
N GLU A 172 -33.05 -14.01 13.37
CA GLU A 172 -33.60 -12.98 12.49
C GLU A 172 -33.16 -13.15 11.05
N GLU A 173 -31.89 -13.45 10.80
CA GLU A 173 -31.34 -13.71 9.47
C GLU A 173 -32.02 -14.92 8.81
N LEU A 174 -32.09 -16.05 9.53
CA LEU A 174 -32.79 -17.24 9.05
C LEU A 174 -34.27 -16.98 8.82
N ARG A 175 -34.94 -16.20 9.69
CA ARG A 175 -36.34 -15.83 9.47
C ARG A 175 -36.50 -15.10 8.15
N VAL A 176 -35.66 -14.12 7.86
CA VAL A 176 -35.69 -13.35 6.61
C VAL A 176 -35.40 -14.26 5.42
N GLU A 177 -34.40 -15.13 5.49
CA GLU A 177 -34.07 -16.08 4.43
C GLU A 177 -35.23 -17.04 4.13
N PHE A 178 -35.82 -17.64 5.16
CA PHE A 178 -36.99 -18.51 5.02
C PHE A 178 -38.19 -17.75 4.47
N GLU A 179 -38.42 -16.49 4.86
CA GLU A 179 -39.50 -15.65 4.32
C GLU A 179 -39.26 -15.25 2.86
N GLU A 180 -38.02 -14.98 2.45
CA GLU A 180 -37.67 -14.68 1.05
C GLU A 180 -37.89 -15.88 0.12
N GLY A 181 -37.71 -17.11 0.64
CA GLY A 181 -37.97 -18.35 -0.09
C GLY A 181 -39.44 -18.71 -0.32
N LEU A 182 -40.40 -17.99 0.30
CA LEU A 182 -41.83 -18.29 0.20
C LEU A 182 -42.53 -17.53 -0.93
N ASN A 183 -43.46 -18.20 -1.60
CA ASN A 183 -44.35 -17.59 -2.59
C ASN A 183 -45.48 -16.78 -1.94
N PHE A 184 -46.14 -15.90 -2.71
CA PHE A 184 -47.22 -15.02 -2.21
C PHE A 184 -48.33 -15.76 -1.43
N TYR A 185 -48.79 -16.90 -1.94
CA TYR A 185 -49.82 -17.73 -1.28
C TYR A 185 -49.31 -18.41 0.01
N GLU A 186 -48.02 -18.69 0.11
CA GLU A 186 -47.40 -19.29 1.31
C GLU A 186 -47.19 -18.23 2.40
N LYS A 187 -46.82 -17.01 2.01
CA LYS A 187 -46.80 -15.84 2.90
C LYS A 187 -48.19 -15.52 3.46
N LEU A 188 -49.22 -15.58 2.63
CA LEU A 188 -50.61 -15.44 3.08
C LEU A 188 -51.03 -16.55 4.06
N ARG A 189 -50.56 -17.78 3.86
CA ARG A 189 -50.81 -18.89 4.80
C ARG A 189 -50.16 -18.70 6.17
N LEU A 190 -49.11 -17.87 6.28
CA LEU A 190 -48.51 -17.52 7.58
C LEU A 190 -49.38 -16.56 8.42
N LEU A 191 -50.47 -16.01 7.87
CA LEU A 191 -51.47 -15.25 8.65
C LEU A 191 -52.27 -16.16 9.59
N LEU A 192 -52.32 -17.47 9.32
CA LEU A 192 -52.96 -18.45 10.19
C LEU A 192 -52.07 -18.71 11.42
N PRO A 193 -52.60 -18.60 12.66
CA PRO A 193 -51.80 -18.69 13.88
C PRO A 193 -51.08 -20.04 14.04
N THR A 194 -51.71 -21.14 13.61
CA THR A 194 -51.11 -22.50 13.65
C THR A 194 -49.94 -22.65 12.69
N ARG A 195 -50.05 -22.10 11.46
CA ARG A 195 -48.99 -22.13 10.45
C ARG A 195 -47.84 -21.19 10.82
N ARG A 196 -48.14 -20.02 11.38
CA ARG A 196 -47.15 -19.10 11.93
C ARG A 196 -46.33 -19.74 13.04
N LYS A 197 -46.99 -20.42 13.98
CA LYS A 197 -46.33 -21.13 15.08
C LYS A 197 -45.38 -22.22 14.57
N ALA A 198 -45.84 -23.05 13.64
CA ALA A 198 -45.01 -24.09 13.02
C ALA A 198 -43.81 -23.51 12.25
N PHE A 199 -43.99 -22.37 11.56
CA PHE A 199 -42.91 -21.66 10.88
C PHE A 199 -41.88 -21.14 11.87
N THR A 200 -42.30 -20.46 12.93
CA THR A 200 -41.39 -19.95 13.96
C THR A 200 -40.64 -21.07 14.70
N GLU A 201 -41.30 -22.21 14.96
CA GLU A 201 -40.64 -23.37 15.56
C GLU A 201 -39.57 -23.95 14.63
N LYS A 202 -39.84 -24.02 13.33
CA LYS A 202 -38.84 -24.43 12.33
C LYS A 202 -37.64 -23.48 12.29
N VAL A 203 -37.89 -22.17 12.22
CA VAL A 203 -36.83 -21.15 12.20
C VAL A 203 -35.99 -21.24 13.47
N ASN A 204 -36.63 -21.33 14.64
CA ASN A 204 -35.93 -21.44 15.92
C ASN A 204 -35.12 -22.74 16.04
N HIS A 205 -35.63 -23.85 15.50
CA HIS A 205 -34.90 -25.13 15.50
C HIS A 205 -33.64 -25.05 14.61
N GLU A 206 -33.78 -24.50 13.41
CA GLU A 206 -32.65 -24.33 12.50
C GLU A 206 -31.63 -23.31 13.06
N ALA A 207 -32.12 -22.22 13.67
CA ALA A 207 -31.28 -21.23 14.33
C ALA A 207 -30.53 -21.81 15.53
N GLU A 208 -31.13 -22.75 16.28
CA GLU A 208 -30.41 -23.46 17.34
C GLU A 208 -29.28 -24.31 16.76
N ILE A 209 -29.55 -25.07 15.69
CA ILE A 209 -28.52 -25.90 15.04
C ILE A 209 -27.36 -25.03 14.53
N GLN A 210 -27.68 -23.94 13.82
CA GLN A 210 -26.67 -23.02 13.29
C GLN A 210 -25.89 -22.32 14.40
N PHE A 211 -26.57 -21.84 15.45
CA PHE A 211 -25.91 -21.23 16.61
C PHE A 211 -24.94 -22.19 17.29
N GLN A 212 -25.31 -23.46 17.50
CA GLN A 212 -24.42 -24.44 18.12
C GLN A 212 -23.20 -24.74 17.24
N LEU A 213 -23.38 -24.79 15.92
CA LEU A 213 -22.27 -24.99 14.98
C LEU A 213 -21.31 -23.80 14.98
N GLU A 214 -21.82 -22.58 14.87
CA GLU A 214 -21.01 -21.35 14.91
C GLU A 214 -20.32 -21.17 16.26
N LEU A 215 -21.00 -21.50 17.37
CA LEU A 215 -20.43 -21.42 18.71
C LEU A 215 -19.26 -22.38 18.85
N LYS A 216 -19.40 -23.62 18.35
CA LYS A 216 -18.32 -24.59 18.35
C LYS A 216 -17.12 -24.12 17.51
N GLN A 217 -17.36 -23.55 16.33
CA GLN A 217 -16.29 -22.99 15.49
C GLN A 217 -15.58 -21.82 16.18
N PHE A 218 -16.36 -20.93 16.82
CA PHE A 218 -15.83 -19.82 17.58
C PHE A 218 -14.97 -20.28 18.76
N GLU A 219 -15.43 -21.25 19.55
CA GLU A 219 -14.69 -21.82 20.67
C GLU A 219 -13.39 -22.49 20.23
N GLN A 220 -13.42 -23.24 19.12
CA GLN A 220 -12.22 -23.84 18.53
C GLN A 220 -11.21 -22.78 18.10
N ALA A 221 -11.66 -21.78 17.35
CA ALA A 221 -10.79 -20.70 16.90
C ALA A 221 -10.25 -19.85 18.05
N LEU A 222 -11.04 -19.63 19.10
CA LEU A 222 -10.58 -18.95 20.31
C LEU A 222 -9.48 -19.75 21.02
N ALA A 223 -9.65 -21.05 21.16
CA ALA A 223 -8.64 -21.92 21.78
C ALA A 223 -7.34 -21.95 20.95
N GLU A 224 -7.43 -22.02 19.63
CA GLU A 224 -6.29 -21.94 18.72
C GLU A 224 -5.58 -20.58 18.81
N HIS A 225 -6.34 -19.48 18.86
CA HIS A 225 -5.82 -18.13 19.03
C HIS A 225 -5.08 -17.96 20.35
N GLU A 226 -5.67 -18.42 21.46
CA GLU A 226 -5.03 -18.38 22.77
C GLU A 226 -3.73 -19.19 22.80
N GLU A 227 -3.69 -20.34 22.14
CA GLU A 227 -2.48 -21.15 22.02
C GLU A 227 -1.41 -20.45 21.20
N GLN A 228 -1.76 -19.87 20.04
CA GLN A 228 -0.82 -19.07 19.24
C GLN A 228 -0.27 -17.88 20.04
N LYS A 229 -1.12 -17.21 20.81
CA LYS A 229 -0.71 -16.11 21.70
C LYS A 229 0.27 -16.59 22.78
N ARG A 230 0.01 -17.74 23.40
CA ARG A 230 0.93 -18.35 24.38
C ARG A 230 2.29 -18.66 23.76
N GLN A 231 2.29 -19.32 22.59
CA GLN A 231 3.52 -19.66 21.86
C GLN A 231 4.34 -18.41 21.50
N ARG A 232 3.66 -17.36 21.02
CA ARG A 232 4.25 -16.07 20.67
C ARG A 232 4.89 -15.38 21.87
N LEU A 233 4.23 -15.40 23.04
CA LEU A 233 4.80 -14.85 24.28
C LEU A 233 6.04 -15.62 24.73
N VAL A 234 6.00 -16.96 24.70
CA VAL A 234 7.17 -17.81 25.01
C VAL A 234 8.34 -17.53 24.06
N GLN A 235 8.06 -17.31 22.77
CA GLN A 235 9.07 -16.94 21.79
C GLN A 235 9.71 -15.59 22.11
N VAL A 236 8.92 -14.57 22.48
CA VAL A 236 9.45 -13.24 22.83
C VAL A 236 10.29 -13.28 24.10
N GLU A 237 9.92 -14.06 25.11
CA GLU A 237 10.76 -14.24 26.30
C GLU A 237 12.15 -14.77 25.91
N LYS A 238 12.24 -15.71 24.97
CA LYS A 238 13.52 -16.19 24.44
C LYS A 238 14.30 -15.09 23.70
N VAL A 239 13.62 -14.24 22.92
CA VAL A 239 14.22 -13.07 22.25
C VAL A 239 14.80 -12.10 23.29
N ILE A 240 14.06 -11.82 24.37
CA ILE A 240 14.48 -10.93 25.45
C ILE A 240 15.73 -11.48 26.15
N THR A 241 15.84 -12.80 26.30
CA THR A 241 17.04 -13.44 26.86
C THR A 241 18.22 -13.60 25.89
N GLY A 242 18.04 -13.26 24.61
CA GLY A 242 19.10 -13.32 23.59
C GLY A 242 19.29 -14.69 22.93
N ASP A 243 18.25 -15.53 22.86
CA ASP A 243 18.31 -16.79 22.10
C ASP A 243 18.37 -16.50 20.60
N LEU A 244 19.46 -16.90 19.94
CA LEU A 244 19.75 -16.53 18.55
C LEU A 244 18.67 -17.02 17.57
N SER A 245 18.16 -18.23 17.78
CA SER A 245 17.13 -18.81 16.91
C SER A 245 15.81 -18.07 17.04
N ALA A 246 15.39 -17.77 18.28
CA ALA A 246 14.20 -16.98 18.54
C ALA A 246 14.32 -15.55 17.98
N MET A 247 15.47 -14.90 18.18
CA MET A 247 15.76 -13.57 17.62
C MET A 247 15.65 -13.58 16.09
N GLY A 248 16.20 -14.61 15.44
CA GLY A 248 16.16 -14.76 13.99
C GLY A 248 14.74 -14.88 13.46
N GLN A 249 13.94 -15.79 14.02
CA GLN A 249 12.53 -15.98 13.64
C GLN A 249 11.67 -14.74 13.93
N TRP A 250 11.96 -14.06 15.04
CA TRP A 250 11.27 -12.82 15.40
C TRP A 250 11.54 -11.73 14.39
N LEU A 251 12.82 -11.49 14.07
CA LEU A 251 13.21 -10.49 13.09
C LEU A 251 12.67 -10.83 11.69
N GLU A 252 12.69 -12.10 11.28
CA GLU A 252 12.14 -12.57 10.00
C GLU A 252 10.67 -12.17 9.85
N TYR A 253 9.86 -12.48 10.86
CA TYR A 253 8.42 -12.20 10.86
C TYR A 253 8.16 -10.70 10.66
N PHE A 254 8.84 -9.85 11.44
CA PHE A 254 8.65 -8.40 11.37
C PHE A 254 9.19 -7.79 10.08
N LEU A 255 10.35 -8.23 9.59
CA LEU A 255 10.87 -7.78 8.30
C LEU A 255 9.95 -8.18 7.14
N SER A 256 9.29 -9.34 7.22
CA SER A 256 8.34 -9.79 6.18
C SER A 256 7.04 -8.98 6.14
N GLU A 257 6.64 -8.42 7.28
CA GLU A 257 5.45 -7.55 7.43
C GLU A 257 5.78 -6.06 7.25
N LEU A 258 7.05 -5.70 7.05
CA LEU A 258 7.47 -4.32 6.92
C LEU A 258 6.96 -3.73 5.59
N ASP A 259 6.01 -2.79 5.67
CA ASP A 259 5.55 -1.98 4.52
C ASP A 259 6.63 -0.96 4.14
N PHE A 260 7.69 -1.44 3.48
CA PHE A 260 8.82 -0.62 3.05
C PHE A 260 8.48 0.13 1.74
N PRO A 261 8.81 1.43 1.61
CA PRO A 261 8.41 2.24 0.46
C PRO A 261 9.14 1.90 -0.85
N LEU A 262 10.09 0.96 -0.83
CA LEU A 262 10.89 0.51 -1.97
C LEU A 262 10.87 -1.02 -2.05
N GLU A 263 11.05 -1.54 -3.26
CA GLU A 263 11.35 -2.96 -3.46
C GLU A 263 12.83 -3.18 -3.12
N THR A 264 13.11 -3.50 -1.86
CA THR A 264 14.47 -3.76 -1.34
C THR A 264 14.49 -5.11 -0.64
N ASN A 265 15.48 -5.94 -0.97
CA ASN A 265 15.72 -7.19 -0.26
C ASN A 265 16.69 -6.95 0.90
N VAL A 266 16.35 -7.45 2.08
CA VAL A 266 17.21 -7.38 3.26
C VAL A 266 17.57 -8.80 3.67
N SER A 267 18.85 -9.13 3.57
CA SER A 267 19.43 -10.34 4.15
C SER A 267 19.99 -10.01 5.53
N TYR A 268 19.92 -10.96 6.46
CA TYR A 268 20.46 -10.76 7.80
C TYR A 268 21.09 -12.03 8.36
N ASP A 269 22.04 -11.85 9.27
CA ASP A 269 22.61 -12.93 10.07
C ASP A 269 22.78 -12.45 11.52
N ILE A 270 22.50 -13.32 12.49
CA ILE A 270 22.66 -13.00 13.92
C ILE A 270 23.92 -13.68 14.40
N LEU A 271 25.04 -12.95 14.33
CA LEU A 271 26.37 -13.44 14.70
C LEU A 271 26.45 -13.73 16.21
N ALA A 272 25.82 -12.88 17.02
CA ALA A 272 25.70 -13.05 18.46
C ALA A 272 24.45 -12.32 18.98
N ALA A 273 24.06 -12.57 20.23
CA ALA A 273 22.93 -11.88 20.85
C ALA A 273 23.09 -10.34 20.86
N GLU A 274 24.33 -9.87 20.80
CA GLU A 274 24.69 -8.45 20.81
C GLU A 274 24.99 -7.90 19.41
N THR A 275 25.19 -8.74 18.39
CA THR A 275 25.66 -8.32 17.05
C THR A 275 24.83 -8.91 15.93
N VAL A 276 24.26 -8.05 15.10
CA VAL A 276 23.47 -8.41 13.91
C VAL A 276 24.15 -7.88 12.66
N TYR A 277 24.23 -8.73 11.64
CA TYR A 277 24.68 -8.36 10.30
C TYR A 277 23.47 -8.16 9.39
N LEU A 278 23.47 -7.09 8.60
CA LEU A 278 22.45 -6.76 7.61
C LEU A 278 23.11 -6.50 6.27
N ASP A 279 22.54 -7.08 5.22
CA ASP A 279 22.91 -6.79 3.85
C ASP A 279 21.69 -6.34 3.05
N VAL A 280 21.77 -5.16 2.45
CA VAL A 280 20.62 -4.45 1.88
C VAL A 280 20.82 -4.23 0.39
N ASP A 281 19.92 -4.82 -0.39
CA ASP A 281 19.77 -4.58 -1.83
C ASP A 281 19.05 -3.25 -2.03
N LEU A 282 19.79 -2.26 -2.52
CA LEU A 282 19.33 -0.90 -2.72
C LEU A 282 18.97 -0.68 -4.20
N PRO A 283 17.94 0.15 -4.47
CA PRO A 283 17.60 0.46 -5.84
C PRO A 283 18.72 1.28 -6.52
N GLN A 284 18.72 1.24 -7.85
CA GLN A 284 19.60 2.09 -8.65
C GLN A 284 19.10 3.54 -8.68
N LEU A 285 19.99 4.47 -9.07
CA LEU A 285 19.66 5.90 -9.19
C LEU A 285 18.52 6.16 -10.20
N GLU A 286 18.36 5.29 -11.19
CA GLU A 286 17.34 5.37 -12.23
C GLU A 286 15.96 4.92 -11.75
N GLU A 287 15.89 4.15 -10.68
CA GLU A 287 14.66 3.56 -10.13
C GLU A 287 13.94 4.50 -9.16
N ILE A 288 14.65 5.50 -8.62
CA ILE A 288 14.05 6.51 -7.75
C ILE A 288 13.20 7.53 -8.53
N PRO A 289 12.16 8.13 -7.92
CA PRO A 289 11.28 9.07 -8.62
C PRO A 289 12.03 10.26 -9.26
N LEU A 290 12.13 10.26 -10.59
CA LEU A 290 12.87 11.26 -11.38
C LEU A 290 12.17 12.63 -11.51
N THR A 291 10.91 12.73 -11.09
CA THR A 291 10.07 13.92 -11.29
C THR A 291 9.50 14.46 -9.99
N THR A 292 9.21 15.75 -9.98
CA THR A 292 8.50 16.47 -8.91
C THR A 292 7.31 17.19 -9.51
N ALA A 293 6.27 17.39 -8.72
CA ALA A 293 5.07 18.10 -9.13
C ALA A 293 4.91 19.38 -8.29
N GLU A 294 4.50 20.47 -8.94
CA GLU A 294 4.19 21.75 -8.29
C GLU A 294 2.93 22.33 -8.93
N ILE A 295 2.04 22.91 -8.12
CA ILE A 295 0.95 23.75 -8.63
C ILE A 295 1.46 25.19 -8.80
N LEU A 296 1.48 25.66 -10.04
CA LEU A 296 1.86 27.03 -10.35
C LEU A 296 0.86 28.04 -9.79
N ARG A 297 1.28 29.31 -9.63
CA ARG A 297 0.38 30.45 -9.33
C ARG A 297 -0.83 30.57 -10.26
N SER A 298 -0.74 29.98 -11.45
CA SER A 298 -1.83 29.90 -12.44
C SER A 298 -2.88 28.80 -12.18
N GLY A 299 -2.72 27.97 -11.13
CA GLY A 299 -3.55 26.80 -10.83
C GLY A 299 -3.22 25.56 -11.68
N LYS A 300 -2.21 25.62 -12.55
CA LYS A 300 -1.81 24.48 -13.39
C LYS A 300 -0.78 23.60 -12.67
N LEU A 301 -0.99 22.29 -12.75
CA LEU A 301 0.02 21.30 -12.37
C LEU A 301 1.21 21.34 -13.34
N LYS A 302 2.40 21.58 -12.81
CA LYS A 302 3.66 21.49 -13.53
C LYS A 302 4.48 20.35 -12.95
N ILE A 303 4.79 19.37 -13.79
CA ILE A 303 5.73 18.31 -13.44
C ILE A 303 7.03 18.59 -14.16
N HIS A 304 8.12 18.62 -13.40
CA HIS A 304 9.46 18.82 -13.92
C HIS A 304 10.37 17.64 -13.56
N LYS A 305 11.41 17.44 -14.37
CA LYS A 305 12.47 16.49 -14.06
C LYS A 305 13.39 17.12 -13.02
N LYS A 306 13.80 16.33 -12.03
CA LYS A 306 14.80 16.75 -11.04
C LYS A 306 16.13 17.01 -11.74
N SER A 307 16.90 17.95 -11.22
CA SER A 307 18.28 18.15 -11.68
C SER A 307 19.15 16.95 -11.32
N GLN A 308 20.27 16.73 -12.02
CA GLN A 308 21.20 15.63 -11.69
C GLN A 308 21.75 15.75 -10.26
N ARG A 309 21.97 16.97 -9.77
CA ARG A 309 22.42 17.22 -8.39
C ARG A 309 21.34 16.84 -7.38
N GLU A 310 20.11 17.30 -7.61
CA GLU A 310 18.96 17.01 -6.74
C GLU A 310 18.63 15.52 -6.71
N LEU A 311 18.76 14.83 -7.85
CA LEU A 311 18.56 13.38 -7.92
C LEU A 311 19.57 12.64 -7.05
N ARG A 312 20.86 13.02 -7.11
CA ARG A 312 21.91 12.43 -6.28
C ARG A 312 21.72 12.71 -4.80
N GLU A 313 21.33 13.93 -4.45
CA GLU A 313 20.99 14.30 -3.06
C GLU A 313 19.87 13.40 -2.52
N ASN A 314 18.79 13.28 -3.28
CA ASN A 314 17.64 12.48 -2.89
C ASN A 314 17.97 10.99 -2.78
N TYR A 315 18.80 10.49 -3.69
CA TYR A 315 19.32 9.13 -3.62
C TYR A 315 20.14 8.92 -2.35
N ALA A 316 21.04 9.84 -2.04
CA ALA A 316 21.84 9.81 -0.82
C ALA A 316 20.96 9.82 0.44
N MET A 317 19.94 10.68 0.49
CA MET A 317 18.97 10.75 1.58
C MET A 317 18.23 9.43 1.80
N MET A 318 17.83 8.78 0.70
CA MET A 318 17.12 7.51 0.72
C MET A 318 18.04 6.35 1.12
N VAL A 319 19.24 6.25 0.54
CA VAL A 319 20.25 5.23 0.88
C VAL A 319 20.60 5.32 2.36
N GLY A 320 20.99 6.52 2.83
CA GLY A 320 21.32 6.73 4.22
C GLY A 320 20.13 6.51 5.15
N GLY A 321 18.95 6.96 4.73
CA GLY A 321 17.75 6.82 5.54
C GLY A 321 17.25 5.39 5.67
N THR A 322 17.43 4.59 4.63
CA THR A 322 17.17 3.14 4.65
C THR A 322 18.05 2.46 5.68
N ALA A 323 19.36 2.74 5.65
CA ALA A 323 20.30 2.16 6.61
C ALA A 323 19.91 2.47 8.07
N LEU A 324 19.68 3.75 8.38
CA LEU A 324 19.36 4.19 9.73
C LEU A 324 18.01 3.66 10.21
N TYR A 325 17.01 3.64 9.34
CA TYR A 325 15.69 3.10 9.68
C TYR A 325 15.75 1.61 9.98
N LEU A 326 16.42 0.81 9.15
CA LEU A 326 16.61 -0.62 9.38
C LEU A 326 17.40 -0.88 10.68
N CYS A 327 18.42 -0.08 11.00
CA CYS A 327 19.09 -0.15 12.29
C CYS A 327 18.12 0.07 13.45
N SER A 328 17.29 1.11 13.40
CA SER A 328 16.27 1.35 14.44
C SER A 328 15.29 0.20 14.57
N TYR A 329 14.91 -0.40 13.44
CA TYR A 329 13.98 -1.50 13.38
C TYR A 329 14.51 -2.72 14.13
N VAL A 330 15.76 -3.09 13.85
CA VAL A 330 16.45 -4.18 14.53
C VAL A 330 16.66 -3.86 16.01
N PHE A 331 17.19 -2.67 16.36
CA PHE A 331 17.41 -2.30 17.78
C PHE A 331 16.13 -2.25 18.60
N SER A 332 15.00 -1.89 17.98
CA SER A 332 13.69 -1.83 18.62
C SER A 332 13.05 -3.21 18.82
N LEU A 333 13.46 -4.22 18.03
CA LEU A 333 12.93 -5.58 18.11
C LEU A 333 13.82 -6.53 18.90
N LEU A 334 15.13 -6.28 18.93
CA LEU A 334 16.13 -7.13 19.56
C LEU A 334 16.83 -6.38 20.71
N PRO A 335 16.34 -6.52 21.96
CA PRO A 335 16.79 -5.68 23.08
C PRO A 335 18.24 -5.94 23.49
N THR A 336 18.75 -7.16 23.25
CA THR A 336 20.14 -7.55 23.54
C THR A 336 21.13 -7.03 22.50
N CYS A 337 20.67 -6.65 21.31
CA CYS A 337 21.52 -6.16 20.24
C CYS A 337 22.14 -4.80 20.62
N LYS A 338 23.46 -4.71 20.56
CA LYS A 338 24.24 -3.50 20.84
C LYS A 338 24.92 -2.95 19.60
N THR A 339 25.23 -3.81 18.64
CA THR A 339 25.95 -3.43 17.42
C THR A 339 25.28 -4.04 16.20
N ILE A 340 25.12 -3.22 15.16
CA ILE A 340 24.66 -3.66 13.84
C ILE A 340 25.74 -3.38 12.82
N ILE A 341 26.11 -4.39 12.05
CA ILE A 341 26.94 -4.24 10.86
C ILE A 341 25.97 -4.22 9.69
N ILE A 342 25.84 -3.08 8.99
CA ILE A 342 24.93 -2.93 7.86
C ILE A 342 25.68 -2.53 6.60
N SER A 343 25.50 -3.31 5.55
CA SER A 343 26.06 -3.06 4.23
C SER A 343 24.94 -2.81 3.23
N GLY A 344 25.20 -1.94 2.26
CA GLY A 344 24.26 -1.63 1.19
C GLY A 344 24.94 -1.79 -0.16
N TYR A 345 24.31 -2.54 -1.07
CA TYR A 345 24.79 -2.74 -2.42
C TYR A 345 23.72 -2.42 -3.46
N THR A 346 24.17 -2.19 -4.69
CA THR A 346 23.32 -2.06 -5.87
C THR A 346 23.76 -3.08 -6.90
N GLN A 347 22.84 -3.69 -7.63
CA GLN A 347 23.18 -4.62 -8.71
C GLN A 347 23.58 -3.85 -9.97
N VAL A 348 24.80 -4.03 -10.47
CA VAL A 348 25.28 -3.36 -11.69
C VAL A 348 25.53 -4.38 -12.79
N THR A 349 25.07 -4.10 -14.01
CA THR A 349 25.37 -4.98 -15.15
C THR A 349 26.83 -4.84 -15.57
N ASN A 350 27.57 -5.93 -15.46
CA ASN A 350 28.93 -6.03 -15.95
C ASN A 350 28.93 -6.01 -17.48
N LYS A 351 29.55 -5.00 -18.08
CA LYS A 351 29.55 -4.81 -19.54
C LYS A 351 30.35 -5.88 -20.29
N ALA A 352 31.28 -6.55 -19.62
CA ALA A 352 32.12 -7.58 -20.22
C ALA A 352 31.43 -8.95 -20.23
N THR A 353 30.71 -9.29 -19.16
CA THR A 353 30.08 -10.62 -18.99
C THR A 353 28.56 -10.60 -19.23
N GLY A 354 27.91 -9.45 -19.09
CA GLY A 354 26.45 -9.29 -19.13
C GLY A 354 25.74 -9.74 -17.85
N HIS A 355 26.47 -10.20 -16.83
CA HIS A 355 25.91 -10.60 -15.54
C HIS A 355 25.65 -9.38 -14.64
N LEU A 356 24.76 -9.55 -13.67
CA LEU A 356 24.57 -8.59 -12.58
C LEU A 356 25.59 -8.91 -11.49
N ASP A 357 26.44 -7.94 -11.17
CA ASP A 357 27.40 -8.02 -10.08
C ASP A 357 26.97 -7.06 -8.97
N ASP A 358 27.12 -7.49 -7.71
CA ASP A 358 26.79 -6.68 -6.55
C ASP A 358 27.90 -5.64 -6.30
N GLN A 359 27.53 -4.36 -6.35
CA GLN A 359 28.41 -3.25 -6.04
C GLN A 359 28.03 -2.65 -4.69
N TYR A 360 28.83 -2.92 -3.67
CA TYR A 360 28.68 -2.32 -2.35
C TYR A 360 29.03 -0.83 -2.38
N ILE A 361 28.19 0.01 -1.78
CA ILE A 361 28.35 1.48 -1.78
C ILE A 361 28.58 2.06 -0.38
N TYR A 362 28.15 1.35 0.66
CA TYR A 362 28.50 1.66 2.05
C TYR A 362 28.55 0.38 2.88
N SER A 363 29.31 0.43 3.98
CA SER A 363 29.23 -0.52 5.08
C SER A 363 29.48 0.21 6.39
N LEU A 364 28.66 -0.04 7.42
CA LEU A 364 28.70 0.66 8.70
C LEU A 364 28.74 -0.33 9.84
N LYS A 365 29.48 0.00 10.89
CA LYS A 365 29.34 -0.62 12.20
C LYS A 365 28.71 0.37 13.17
N VAL A 366 27.43 0.14 13.48
CA VAL A 366 26.56 1.05 14.21
C VAL A 366 26.43 0.59 15.66
N ASP A 367 26.86 1.43 16.59
CA ASP A 367 26.62 1.24 18.02
C ASP A 367 25.25 1.79 18.44
N LYS A 368 24.51 1.01 19.24
CA LYS A 368 23.16 1.35 19.69
C LYS A 368 23.11 2.62 20.54
N GLY A 369 24.06 2.80 21.47
CA GLY A 369 24.09 3.97 22.34
C GLY A 369 24.36 5.26 21.58
N VAL A 370 25.33 5.22 20.65
CA VAL A 370 25.60 6.33 19.74
C VAL A 370 24.39 6.62 18.86
N PHE A 371 23.75 5.59 18.29
CA PHE A 371 22.59 5.73 17.42
C PHE A 371 21.46 6.53 18.08
N TYR A 372 21.04 6.16 19.29
CA TYR A 372 19.94 6.85 19.99
C TYR A 372 20.34 8.21 20.57
N SER A 373 21.63 8.58 20.56
CA SER A 373 22.08 9.93 20.94
C SER A 373 21.88 10.97 19.82
N LEU A 374 21.68 10.52 18.58
CA LEU A 374 21.55 11.41 17.42
C LEU A 374 20.17 12.08 17.36
N ASN A 375 20.15 13.34 16.90
CA ASN A 375 18.90 14.04 16.59
C ASN A 375 18.49 13.79 15.13
N PHE A 376 17.70 12.73 14.91
CA PHE A 376 17.23 12.32 13.59
C PHE A 376 16.31 13.33 12.88
N LEU A 377 15.71 14.28 13.59
CA LEU A 377 14.86 15.31 12.97
C LEU A 377 15.66 16.31 12.14
N GLU A 378 16.92 16.55 12.55
CA GLU A 378 17.79 17.59 12.00
C GLU A 378 19.02 17.02 11.27
N VAL A 379 19.44 15.79 11.56
CA VAL A 379 20.65 15.20 10.97
C VAL A 379 20.42 14.81 9.51
N HIS A 380 21.42 15.05 8.66
CA HIS A 380 21.45 14.48 7.32
C HIS A 380 21.89 13.00 7.41
N PRO A 381 21.14 12.04 6.82
CA PRO A 381 21.34 10.61 7.04
C PRO A 381 22.72 10.09 6.61
N ILE A 382 23.27 10.58 5.50
CA ILE A 382 24.63 10.19 5.09
C ILE A 382 25.70 10.82 6.00
N THR A 383 25.48 12.03 6.49
CA THR A 383 26.44 12.69 7.40
C THR A 383 26.37 12.06 8.80
N ALA A 384 25.21 11.49 9.17
CA ALA A 384 25.08 10.73 10.41
C ALA A 384 26.06 9.54 10.45
N PHE A 385 26.45 9.00 9.30
CA PHE A 385 27.40 7.88 9.21
C PHE A 385 28.76 8.20 9.83
N ASP A 386 29.16 9.47 9.85
CA ASP A 386 30.43 9.92 10.44
C ASP A 386 30.50 9.72 11.97
N ASN A 387 29.35 9.46 12.64
CA ASN A 387 29.31 9.13 14.06
C ASN A 387 29.61 7.65 14.35
N PHE A 388 29.73 6.83 13.31
CA PHE A 388 29.97 5.39 13.41
C PHE A 388 31.37 5.04 12.87
N GLU A 389 31.61 3.76 12.54
CA GLU A 389 32.78 3.33 11.77
C GLU A 389 32.37 3.10 10.30
N PRO A 390 32.30 4.14 9.44
CA PRO A 390 31.84 3.98 8.06
C PRO A 390 32.96 3.57 7.10
N ILE A 391 32.65 2.60 6.24
CA ILE A 391 33.37 2.34 4.98
C ILE A 391 32.48 2.84 3.84
N MET A 392 32.81 4.01 3.30
CA MET A 392 32.05 4.62 2.21
C MET A 392 32.98 5.44 1.32
N ASN A 393 32.78 5.36 0.00
CA ASN A 393 33.52 6.16 -0.98
C ASN A 393 32.54 6.99 -1.81
N ALA A 394 32.20 8.18 -1.30
CA ALA A 394 31.28 9.09 -1.97
C ALA A 394 31.94 10.46 -2.24
N THR A 395 31.63 11.05 -3.39
CA THR A 395 32.02 12.44 -3.68
C THR A 395 31.16 13.43 -2.88
N LYS A 396 31.58 14.70 -2.78
CA LYS A 396 30.77 15.80 -2.19
C LYS A 396 29.40 15.99 -2.85
N THR A 397 29.18 15.41 -4.04
CA THR A 397 27.91 15.43 -4.78
C THR A 397 27.18 14.09 -4.73
N TYR A 398 27.51 13.22 -3.76
CA TYR A 398 26.90 11.92 -3.53
C TYR A 398 26.95 10.95 -4.72
N ILE A 399 28.05 10.98 -5.47
CA ILE A 399 28.39 9.88 -6.37
C ILE A 399 29.08 8.81 -5.54
N PHE A 400 28.38 7.70 -5.32
CA PHE A 400 28.92 6.52 -4.64
C PHE A 400 29.83 5.72 -5.57
N ARG A 401 30.84 5.08 -4.98
CA ARG A 401 31.79 4.18 -5.64
C ARG A 401 31.86 2.89 -4.85
N GLU A 402 32.27 1.85 -5.53
CA GLU A 402 32.48 0.53 -4.95
C GLU A 402 33.42 0.58 -3.75
N ILE A 403 33.04 -0.17 -2.71
CA ILE A 403 33.82 -0.41 -1.51
C ILE A 403 33.88 -1.90 -1.20
N THR A 404 34.86 -2.30 -0.39
CA THR A 404 34.88 -3.63 0.23
C THR A 404 34.15 -3.54 1.57
N PRO A 405 33.01 -4.23 1.77
CA PRO A 405 32.23 -4.12 3.00
C PRO A 405 32.90 -4.86 4.17
N TYR A 406 32.40 -4.64 5.38
CA TYR A 406 32.73 -5.52 6.50
C TYR A 406 32.22 -6.94 6.22
N GLU A 407 33.07 -7.93 6.48
CA GLU A 407 32.69 -9.34 6.42
C GLU A 407 32.07 -9.78 7.76
N PRO A 408 31.04 -10.65 7.73
CA PRO A 408 30.54 -11.30 8.93
C PRO A 408 31.61 -12.29 9.45
N VAL A 409 32.44 -11.84 10.38
CA VAL A 409 33.39 -12.74 11.06
C VAL A 409 32.58 -13.57 12.07
N LYS A 410 32.51 -14.88 11.82
CA LYS A 410 31.83 -15.86 12.69
C LYS A 410 32.60 -16.16 13.96
#